data_AF-A0A6M0K731-F1
#
_entry.id   AF-A0A6M0K731-F1
#
_cell.length_a   1.000
_cell.length_b   1.000
_cell.length_c   1.000
_cell.angle_alpha   90.00
_cell.angle_beta   90.00
_cell.angle_gamma   90.00
#
_symmetry.space_group_name_H-M   'P 1'
#
loop_
_entity.id
_entity.type
_entity.pdbx_description
1 polymer ?
#
loop_
_entity_poly.entity_id
_entity_poly.type
_entity_poly.pdbx_seq_one_letter_code
_entity_poly.pdbx_strand_id
1 'polypeptide(L)'
;SVWATLSAFGADAKRLDGQLGMTAVLHTWGQTLTRHVHLHCLVPGGAVSASGEWHPAKSTYLFPVRALSRHVRGGFVSRLRQAIAAGRLPRLTDPKEIARVLDSL
;
A
#
# COMPACT_ATOMS: atom_id res chain seq x y z
N SER A 1 3.62 -3.93 -1.71
CA SER A 1 3.12 -2.73 -2.42
C SER A 1 1.76 -2.37 -1.84
N VAL A 2 1.21 -1.19 -2.17
CA VAL A 2 -0.17 -0.85 -1.81
C VAL A 2 -1.15 -1.90 -2.32
N TRP A 3 -0.98 -2.34 -3.58
CA TRP A 3 -1.80 -3.40 -4.17
C TRP A 3 -1.76 -4.71 -3.39
N ALA A 4 -0.58 -5.18 -3.00
CA ALA A 4 -0.44 -6.43 -2.25
C ALA A 4 -1.25 -6.40 -0.94
N THR A 5 -1.26 -5.26 -0.25
CA THR A 5 -2.07 -5.10 0.97
C THR A 5 -3.57 -5.10 0.66
N LEU A 6 -4.00 -4.32 -0.34
CA LEU A 6 -5.41 -4.24 -0.72
C LEU A 6 -5.93 -5.61 -1.17
N SER A 7 -5.24 -6.28 -2.08
CA SER A 7 -5.61 -7.60 -2.61
C SER A 7 -5.72 -8.64 -1.49
N ALA A 8 -4.79 -8.65 -0.52
CA ALA A 8 -4.87 -9.55 0.63
C ALA A 8 -6.09 -9.26 1.52
N PHE A 9 -6.47 -8.00 1.70
CA PHE A 9 -7.66 -7.62 2.46
C PHE A 9 -8.96 -7.95 1.70
N GLY A 10 -8.95 -7.85 0.38
CA GLY A 10 -10.09 -8.24 -0.46
C GLY A 10 -10.37 -9.74 -0.40
N ALA A 11 -9.31 -10.55 -0.52
CA ALA A 11 -9.39 -12.00 -0.54
C ALA A 11 -9.67 -12.65 0.82
N ASP A 12 -9.64 -11.87 1.92
CA ASP A 12 -9.98 -12.38 3.25
C ASP A 12 -11.48 -12.68 3.33
N ALA A 13 -11.83 -13.94 3.57
CA ALA A 13 -13.21 -14.42 3.68
C ALA A 13 -14.01 -13.72 4.80
N LYS A 14 -13.32 -13.18 5.82
CA LYS A 14 -13.98 -12.40 6.89
C LYS A 14 -14.27 -10.95 6.49
N ARG A 15 -13.87 -10.54 5.28
CA ARG A 15 -14.02 -9.19 4.74
C ARG A 15 -14.92 -9.19 3.50
N LEU A 16 -14.33 -9.16 2.31
CA LEU A 16 -15.05 -9.09 1.03
C LEU A 16 -15.07 -10.42 0.29
N ASP A 17 -14.23 -11.37 0.66
CA ASP A 17 -14.16 -12.70 0.04
C ASP A 17 -14.13 -12.64 -1.49
N GLY A 18 -13.23 -11.83 -2.05
CA GLY A 18 -13.22 -11.63 -3.48
C GLY A 18 -12.00 -10.90 -4.02
N GLN A 19 -11.92 -10.90 -5.35
CA GLN A 19 -10.94 -10.17 -6.12
C GLN A 19 -11.30 -8.68 -6.19
N LEU A 20 -10.36 -7.84 -5.78
CA LEU A 20 -10.45 -6.39 -5.93
C LEU A 20 -9.96 -5.92 -7.31
N GLY A 21 -10.16 -4.64 -7.59
CA GLY A 21 -9.48 -3.88 -8.64
C GLY A 21 -8.85 -2.60 -8.09
N MET A 22 -7.86 -2.05 -8.78
CA MET A 22 -7.28 -0.74 -8.44
C MET A 22 -6.66 -0.09 -9.67
N THR A 23 -6.91 1.21 -9.84
CA THR A 23 -6.11 2.08 -10.70
C THR A 23 -5.27 2.99 -9.80
N ALA A 24 -3.95 3.04 -10.02
CA ALA A 24 -3.04 3.84 -9.20
C ALA A 24 -2.25 4.85 -10.03
N VAL A 25 -2.09 6.06 -9.50
CA VAL A 25 -1.29 7.13 -10.09
C VAL A 25 -0.24 7.59 -9.09
N LEU A 26 1.02 7.66 -9.52
CA LEU A 26 2.12 8.20 -8.74
C LEU A 26 2.22 9.70 -8.95
N HIS A 27 2.08 10.44 -7.85
CA HIS A 27 2.30 11.88 -7.82
C HIS A 27 3.62 12.16 -7.09
N THR A 28 4.44 13.04 -7.65
CA THR A 28 5.74 13.41 -7.07
C THR A 28 5.80 14.85 -6.54
N TRP A 29 4.76 15.64 -6.82
CA TRP A 29 4.69 17.07 -6.50
C TRP A 29 3.42 17.40 -5.72
N GLY A 30 3.56 18.29 -4.74
CA GLY A 30 2.44 18.90 -4.03
C GLY A 30 1.89 20.12 -4.75
N GLN A 31 0.80 20.70 -4.23
CA GLN A 31 0.15 21.89 -4.80
C GLN A 31 1.09 23.10 -4.91
N THR A 32 2.06 23.22 -3.99
CA THR A 32 3.06 24.30 -3.97
C THR A 32 4.34 23.95 -4.75
N LEU A 33 4.31 22.92 -5.61
CA LEU A 33 5.46 22.41 -6.37
C LEU A 33 6.66 21.99 -5.50
N THR A 34 6.39 21.63 -4.24
CA THR A 34 7.37 20.95 -3.38
C THR A 34 7.30 19.44 -3.61
N ARG A 35 8.43 18.74 -3.41
CA ARG A 35 8.46 17.28 -3.56
C ARG A 35 7.54 16.62 -2.54
N HIS A 36 6.50 15.94 -3.03
CA HIS A 36 5.52 15.26 -2.21
C HIS A 36 5.12 13.94 -2.89
N VAL A 37 5.85 12.87 -2.59
CA VAL A 37 5.70 11.58 -3.28
C VAL A 37 4.57 10.78 -2.62
N HIS A 38 3.49 10.54 -3.36
CA HIS A 38 2.32 9.80 -2.89
C HIS A 38 1.62 9.06 -4.03
N LEU A 39 0.83 8.03 -3.68
CA LEU A 39 0.02 7.28 -4.63
C LEU A 39 -1.46 7.64 -4.41
N HIS A 40 -2.15 8.04 -5.49
CA HIS A 40 -3.60 8.02 -5.51
C HIS A 40 -4.06 6.67 -6.03
N CYS A 41 -4.94 6.00 -5.28
CA CYS A 41 -5.49 4.70 -5.67
C CYS A 41 -7.01 4.83 -5.74
N LEU A 42 -7.57 4.65 -6.94
CA LEU A 42 -9.00 4.50 -7.14
C LEU A 42 -9.34 3.01 -7.04
N VAL A 43 -10.20 2.67 -6.10
CA VAL A 43 -10.56 1.28 -5.76
C VAL A 43 -12.09 1.17 -5.80
N PRO A 44 -12.67 0.18 -6.48
CA PRO A 44 -14.10 -0.09 -6.41
C PRO A 44 -14.54 -0.36 -4.96
N GLY A 45 -15.77 0.05 -4.62
CA GLY A 45 -16.36 -0.15 -3.30
C GLY A 45 -16.83 -1.59 -3.04
N GLY A 46 -16.06 -2.60 -3.42
CA GLY A 46 -16.40 -4.01 -3.31
C GLY A 46 -15.45 -4.91 -4.11
N ALA A 47 -15.75 -6.20 -4.16
CA ALA A 47 -14.94 -7.22 -4.82
C ALA A 47 -15.80 -8.18 -5.65
N VAL A 48 -15.19 -8.91 -6.57
CA VAL A 48 -15.83 -9.97 -7.36
C VAL A 48 -15.46 -11.33 -6.77
N SER A 49 -16.45 -12.15 -6.44
CA SER A 49 -16.23 -13.50 -5.90
C SER A 49 -15.67 -14.45 -6.97
N ALA A 50 -15.27 -15.65 -6.56
CA ALA A 50 -14.84 -16.70 -7.49
C ALA A 50 -15.98 -17.18 -8.43
N SER A 51 -17.24 -17.04 -8.02
CA SER A 51 -18.43 -17.32 -8.85
C SER A 51 -18.78 -16.17 -9.80
N GLY A 52 -18.06 -15.04 -9.76
CA GLY A 52 -18.34 -13.85 -10.56
C GLY A 52 -19.38 -12.91 -9.93
N GLU A 53 -19.81 -13.18 -8.70
CA GLU A 53 -20.80 -12.37 -8.00
C GLU A 53 -20.16 -11.13 -7.38
N TRP A 54 -20.91 -10.03 -7.33
CA TRP A 54 -20.44 -8.79 -6.72
C TRP A 54 -20.67 -8.78 -5.21
N HIS A 55 -19.60 -8.58 -4.45
CA HIS A 55 -19.60 -8.39 -3.00
C HIS A 55 -19.36 -6.91 -2.67
N PRO A 56 -20.41 -6.11 -2.42
CA PRO A 56 -20.26 -4.70 -2.07
C PRO A 56 -19.66 -4.52 -0.68
N ALA A 57 -18.93 -3.42 -0.48
CA ALA A 57 -18.56 -2.97 0.84
C ALA A 57 -19.81 -2.72 1.69
N LYS A 58 -19.78 -3.19 2.94
CA LYS A 58 -20.93 -3.08 3.87
C LYS A 58 -20.98 -1.74 4.62
N SER A 59 -20.03 -0.84 4.36
CA SER A 59 -19.85 0.43 5.05
C SER A 59 -19.35 1.49 4.08
N THR A 60 -19.41 2.75 4.48
CA THR A 60 -18.80 3.90 3.79
C THR A 60 -17.30 3.72 3.59
N TYR A 61 -16.64 2.88 4.40
CA TYR A 61 -15.23 2.53 4.26
C TYR A 61 -15.08 1.10 3.74
N LEU A 62 -14.17 0.93 2.78
CA LEU A 62 -13.82 -0.39 2.24
C LEU A 62 -13.11 -1.27 3.29
N PHE A 63 -12.14 -0.70 4.02
CA PHE A 63 -11.37 -1.39 5.05
C PHE A 63 -11.01 -0.46 6.23
N PRO A 64 -10.69 -1.01 7.42
CA PRO A 64 -10.21 -0.22 8.54
C PRO A 64 -8.86 0.46 8.25
N VAL A 65 -8.85 1.80 8.21
CA VAL A 65 -7.67 2.60 7.84
C VAL A 65 -6.43 2.29 8.68
N ARG A 66 -6.58 2.12 10.01
CA ARG A 66 -5.45 1.82 10.91
C ARG A 66 -4.80 0.45 10.62
N ALA A 67 -5.59 -0.53 10.18
CA ALA A 67 -5.05 -1.84 9.82
C ALA A 67 -4.33 -1.76 8.47
N LEU A 68 -4.96 -1.11 7.48
CA LEU A 68 -4.39 -0.93 6.15
C LEU A 68 -3.06 -0.15 6.20
N SER A 69 -3.03 0.98 6.91
CA SER A 69 -1.84 1.82 7.04
C SER A 69 -0.65 1.08 7.66
N ARG A 70 -0.89 0.24 8.68
CA ARG A 70 0.17 -0.57 9.32
C ARG A 70 0.75 -1.60 8.36
N HIS A 71 -0.09 -2.30 7.59
CA HIS A 71 0.37 -3.32 6.64
C HIS A 71 1.12 -2.71 5.45
N VAL A 72 0.63 -1.59 4.90
CA VAL A 72 1.34 -0.86 3.84
C VAL A 72 2.70 -0.37 4.35
N ARG A 73 2.74 0.28 5.52
CA ARG A 73 3.98 0.80 6.11
C ARG A 73 5.00 -0.31 6.36
N GLY A 74 4.63 -1.34 7.11
CA GLY A 74 5.52 -2.46 7.41
C GLY A 74 6.01 -3.17 6.15
N GLY A 75 5.11 -3.41 5.19
CA GLY A 75 5.46 -4.03 3.90
C GLY A 75 6.37 -3.15 3.03
N PHE A 76 6.28 -1.83 3.12
CA PHE A 76 7.14 -0.90 2.42
C PHE A 76 8.52 -0.81 3.06
N VAL A 77 8.59 -0.59 4.38
CA VAL A 77 9.85 -0.52 5.15
C VAL A 77 10.64 -1.82 5.01
N SER A 78 9.98 -2.99 5.12
CA SER A 78 10.62 -4.30 4.92
C SER A 78 11.29 -4.42 3.54
N ARG A 79 10.58 -4.01 2.48
CA ARG A 79 11.11 -4.05 1.10
C ARG A 79 12.24 -3.04 0.88
N LEU A 80 12.17 -1.87 1.52
CA LEU A 80 13.28 -0.91 1.49
C LEU A 80 14.54 -1.51 2.11
N ARG A 81 14.43 -2.11 3.30
CA ARG A 81 15.56 -2.79 3.96
C ARG A 81 16.16 -3.88 3.07
N GLN A 82 15.32 -4.71 2.45
CA GLN A 82 15.78 -5.75 1.52
C GLN A 82 16.47 -5.16 0.28
N ALA A 83 15.97 -4.04 -0.27
CA ALA A 83 16.58 -3.39 -1.42
C ALA A 83 17.94 -2.74 -1.08
N ILE A 84 18.07 -2.16 0.12
CA ILE A 84 19.33 -1.64 0.64
C ILE A 84 20.35 -2.77 0.83
N ALA A 85 19.97 -3.85 1.51
CA ALA A 85 20.85 -5.00 1.75
C ALA A 85 21.32 -5.66 0.45
N ALA A 86 20.48 -5.64 -0.59
CA ALA A 86 20.81 -6.16 -1.92
C ALA A 86 21.59 -5.17 -2.81
N GLY A 87 22.00 -4.00 -2.30
CA GLY A 87 22.74 -3.00 -3.08
C GLY A 87 21.93 -2.34 -4.22
N ARG A 88 20.60 -2.47 -4.23
CA ARG A 88 19.73 -1.97 -5.32
C ARG A 88 19.41 -0.48 -5.22
N LEU A 89 19.86 0.19 -4.15
CA LEU A 89 19.62 1.61 -3.89
C LEU A 89 20.96 2.34 -3.69
N PRO A 90 21.81 2.44 -4.74
CA PRO A 90 23.20 2.92 -4.62
C PRO A 90 23.33 4.39 -4.21
N ARG A 91 22.26 5.18 -4.31
CA ARG A 91 22.23 6.58 -3.86
C ARG A 91 22.08 6.73 -2.34
N LEU A 92 21.76 5.65 -1.63
CA LEU A 92 21.61 5.65 -0.18
C LEU A 92 22.94 5.18 0.43
N THR A 93 23.76 6.13 0.88
CA THR A 93 25.17 5.89 1.23
C THR A 93 25.47 5.93 2.73
N ASP A 94 24.56 6.43 3.57
CA ASP A 94 24.73 6.49 5.03
C ASP A 94 23.84 5.45 5.74
N PRO A 95 24.38 4.28 6.15
CA PRO A 95 23.62 3.25 6.85
C PRO A 95 22.99 3.71 8.17
N LYS A 96 23.62 4.66 8.88
CA LYS A 96 23.12 5.16 10.16
C LYS A 96 21.90 6.06 9.94
N GLU A 97 21.99 6.97 8.96
CA GLU A 97 20.85 7.81 8.60
C GLU A 97 19.68 6.96 8.09
N ILE A 98 19.95 5.99 7.22
CA ILE A 98 18.95 5.06 6.68
C ILE A 98 18.23 4.34 7.82
N ALA A 99 18.98 3.72 8.76
CA ALA A 99 18.39 3.00 9.88
C ALA A 99 17.50 3.93 10.73
N ARG A 100 18.03 5.11 11.11
CA ARG A 100 17.30 6.11 11.89
C ARG A 100 15.98 6.52 11.23
N VAL A 101 15.98 6.77 9.92
CA VAL A 101 14.76 7.14 9.19
C VAL A 101 13.78 5.97 9.14
N LEU A 102 14.24 4.77 8.82
CA LEU A 102 13.38 3.59 8.70
C LEU A 102 12.80 3.12 10.04
N ASP A 103 13.50 3.32 11.15
CA ASP A 103 13.02 3.00 12.50
C ASP A 103 11.98 4.02 13.00
N SER A 104 12.00 5.25 12.47
CA SER A 104 11.02 6.30 12.79
C SER A 104 9.70 6.19 12.03
N LEU A 105 9.66 5.31 11.01
CA LEU A 105 8.47 5.01 10.21
C LEU A 105 7.70 3.84 10.83
#